data_AF-A0A9P2ZR38-F1
#
_entry.id   AF-A0A9P2ZR38-F1
#
_cell.length_a   1.000
_cell.length_b   1.000
_cell.length_c   1.000
_cell.angle_alpha   90.00
_cell.angle_beta   90.00
_cell.angle_gamma   90.00
#
_symmetry.space_group_name_H-M   'P 1'
#
loop_
_entity.id
_entity.type
_entity.pdbx_description
1 polymer ?
#
loop_
_entity_poly.entity_id
_entity_poly.type
_entity_poly.pdbx_seq_one_letter_code
_entity_poly.pdbx_strand_id
1 'polypeptide(L)'
;MVSTPSASASSASASAASASTDLLLFTTSPNPLTLRYPRPYKPVLVLPPLLHRALHAALDQDPPSALLQHQPSPQGRRTLVIPQPDSLLKHDLPLASETDAEVTLKLHLVADGTTEERVAWVEEALRILATHKGLSGADHLLVGFRGVDYKGKKTAASEFFGCGAEGLESGMGSEHVAPETELQVLEIWERLQSLVNDKPEANGNGATTSNGDGDAQIRPHVKDLGTLYFPLALLKRTVDSGAPPSINALDTPDCHHLPKEYTEFAKSAGVELWAGGGGEGAELLPAAELHNLLQEFSSPLSTLLGSGPSSEPSPLSKLIPLREDMLKYETVPPGVAVRWVLGYTVVSKARHLVQDKGSPSEPVAG
;
A
#
# COMPACT_ATOMS: atom_id res chain seq x y z
N MET A 1 -18.08 -61.42 38.40
CA MET A 1 -18.67 -60.19 37.86
C MET A 1 -17.85 -59.01 38.40
N VAL A 2 -17.56 -58.06 37.51
CA VAL A 2 -16.77 -56.83 37.70
C VAL A 2 -15.25 -57.03 37.78
N SER A 3 -14.62 -57.11 36.61
CA SER A 3 -13.20 -56.82 36.42
C SER A 3 -13.08 -55.41 35.84
N THR A 4 -12.41 -54.51 36.56
CA THR A 4 -12.02 -53.18 36.09
C THR A 4 -10.64 -53.26 35.42
N PRO A 5 -10.46 -52.71 34.21
CA PRO A 5 -9.14 -52.39 33.69
C PRO A 5 -8.80 -50.92 33.96
N SER A 6 -7.60 -50.75 34.51
CA SER A 6 -6.86 -49.51 34.66
C SER A 6 -6.33 -48.99 33.31
N ALA A 7 -6.00 -47.71 33.29
CA ALA A 7 -5.80 -46.81 32.17
C ALA A 7 -4.69 -47.15 31.15
N SER A 8 -4.89 -46.68 29.92
CA SER A 8 -3.83 -46.07 29.11
C SER A 8 -4.46 -45.04 28.16
N ALA A 9 -4.47 -43.79 28.60
CA ALA A 9 -4.77 -42.63 27.77
C ALA A 9 -3.55 -42.34 26.88
N SER A 10 -3.69 -42.56 25.57
CA SER A 10 -2.72 -42.12 24.58
C SER A 10 -3.44 -41.65 23.33
N SER A 11 -3.79 -40.37 23.31
CA SER A 11 -3.97 -39.63 22.05
C SER A 11 -3.93 -38.14 22.37
N ALA A 12 -2.73 -37.62 22.63
CA ALA A 12 -2.48 -36.20 22.44
C ALA A 12 -2.53 -35.94 20.93
N SER A 13 -3.72 -35.67 20.40
CA SER A 13 -3.87 -35.05 19.09
C SER A 13 -3.47 -33.58 19.25
N ALA A 14 -2.17 -33.31 19.20
CA ALA A 14 -1.70 -31.96 18.94
C ALA A 14 -2.18 -31.60 17.54
N SER A 15 -3.27 -30.83 17.46
CA SER A 15 -3.65 -30.14 16.23
C SER A 15 -2.47 -29.26 15.86
N ALA A 16 -1.71 -29.66 14.84
CA ALA A 16 -0.73 -28.79 14.22
C ALA A 16 -1.54 -27.61 13.67
N ALA A 17 -1.52 -26.49 14.40
CA ALA A 17 -2.07 -25.24 13.90
C ALA A 17 -1.39 -24.97 12.55
N SER A 18 -2.17 -24.81 11.49
CA SER A 18 -1.64 -24.49 10.17
C SER A 18 -0.82 -23.22 10.29
N ALA A 19 0.48 -23.30 9.98
CA ALA A 19 1.35 -22.15 10.05
C ALA A 19 0.81 -21.07 9.11
N SER A 20 0.55 -19.87 9.65
CA SER A 20 0.10 -18.73 8.84
C SER A 20 1.16 -18.41 7.79
N THR A 21 0.74 -18.27 6.53
CA THR A 21 1.62 -17.92 5.41
C THR A 21 1.39 -16.46 5.02
N ASP A 22 2.48 -15.70 4.98
CA ASP A 22 2.50 -14.33 4.47
C ASP A 22 2.76 -14.36 2.95
N LEU A 23 2.13 -13.44 2.21
CA LEU A 23 2.27 -13.32 0.76
C LEU A 23 2.79 -11.92 0.42
N LEU A 24 3.92 -11.86 -0.28
CA LEU A 24 4.51 -10.62 -0.78
C LEU A 24 4.43 -10.61 -2.30
N LEU A 25 3.67 -9.66 -2.85
CA LEU A 25 3.47 -9.49 -4.29
C LEU A 25 4.18 -8.23 -4.80
N PHE A 26 5.07 -8.38 -5.78
CA PHE A 26 5.70 -7.26 -6.48
C PHE A 26 5.08 -7.09 -7.87
N THR A 27 4.69 -5.87 -8.20
CA THR A 27 4.14 -5.49 -9.52
C THR A 27 4.71 -4.13 -9.93
N THR A 28 4.77 -3.87 -11.25
CA THR A 28 5.33 -2.62 -11.81
C THR A 28 4.38 -1.43 -11.73
N SER A 29 3.12 -1.63 -11.31
CA SER A 29 2.24 -0.56 -10.83
C SER A 29 1.01 -1.14 -10.11
N PRO A 30 0.56 -0.54 -9.00
CA PRO A 30 -0.72 -0.85 -8.37
C PRO A 30 -1.91 -0.23 -9.10
N ASN A 31 -1.70 0.72 -10.02
CA ASN A 31 -2.78 1.33 -10.79
C ASN A 31 -3.17 0.45 -12.00
N PRO A 32 -4.47 0.23 -12.23
CA PRO A 32 -4.95 -0.48 -13.40
C PRO A 32 -4.67 0.31 -14.67
N LEU A 33 -3.72 -0.16 -15.50
CA LEU A 33 -3.76 0.17 -16.91
C LEU A 33 -4.99 -0.50 -17.51
N THR A 34 -6.01 0.25 -17.86
CA THR A 34 -7.24 -0.27 -18.47
C THR A 34 -6.92 -1.20 -19.65
N LEU A 35 -7.22 -2.50 -19.50
CA LEU A 35 -7.25 -3.43 -20.63
C LEU A 35 -8.39 -3.00 -21.54
N ARG A 36 -8.06 -2.32 -22.63
CA ARG A 36 -9.04 -1.95 -23.67
C ARG A 36 -9.46 -3.20 -24.43
N TYR A 37 -10.42 -3.94 -23.91
CA TYR A 37 -11.16 -4.91 -24.71
C TYR A 37 -12.13 -4.17 -25.65
N PRO A 38 -12.19 -4.52 -26.95
CA PRO A 38 -13.14 -3.91 -27.86
C PRO A 38 -14.57 -4.41 -27.58
N ARG A 39 -15.32 -3.63 -26.79
CA ARG A 39 -16.79 -3.62 -26.61
C ARG A 39 -17.43 -4.83 -25.86
N PRO A 40 -18.70 -4.73 -25.37
CA PRO A 40 -19.00 -4.17 -24.05
C PRO A 40 -20.06 -5.01 -23.30
N TYR A 41 -19.72 -5.95 -22.42
CA TYR A 41 -20.68 -6.62 -21.51
C TYR A 41 -19.94 -7.53 -20.51
N LYS A 42 -18.80 -7.08 -19.99
CA LYS A 42 -18.02 -7.85 -19.01
C LYS A 42 -17.58 -6.95 -17.87
N PRO A 43 -17.57 -7.48 -16.64
CA PRO A 43 -17.24 -6.73 -15.44
C PRO A 43 -15.95 -5.96 -15.67
N VAL A 44 -15.95 -4.68 -15.26
CA VAL A 44 -14.74 -3.89 -15.18
C VAL A 44 -13.78 -4.70 -14.31
N LEU A 45 -12.72 -5.22 -14.92
CA LEU A 45 -11.64 -5.79 -14.14
C LEU A 45 -11.00 -4.59 -13.42
N VAL A 46 -11.45 -4.32 -12.19
CA VAL A 46 -10.87 -3.31 -11.28
C VAL A 46 -9.48 -3.74 -10.80
N LEU A 47 -9.07 -4.97 -11.14
CA LEU A 47 -7.73 -5.48 -10.91
C LEU A 47 -6.70 -4.74 -11.76
N PRO A 48 -5.55 -4.33 -11.21
CA PRO A 48 -4.48 -3.79 -12.00
C PRO A 48 -4.01 -4.85 -13.00
N PRO A 49 -4.14 -4.65 -14.33
CA PRO A 49 -3.76 -5.68 -15.29
C PRO A 49 -2.28 -6.05 -15.21
N LEU A 50 -1.49 -5.20 -14.57
CA LEU A 50 -0.09 -5.43 -14.26
C LEU A 50 0.10 -6.46 -13.14
N LEU A 51 -0.76 -6.50 -12.11
CA LEU A 51 -0.69 -7.54 -11.07
C LEU A 51 -1.03 -8.91 -11.66
N HIS A 52 -2.12 -8.99 -12.44
CA HIS A 52 -2.51 -10.23 -13.11
C HIS A 52 -1.42 -10.73 -14.05
N ARG A 53 -0.86 -9.84 -14.89
CA ARG A 53 0.26 -10.17 -15.77
C ARG A 53 1.51 -10.59 -15.00
N ALA A 54 1.81 -9.96 -13.87
CA ALA A 54 2.94 -10.32 -13.02
C ALA A 54 2.76 -11.73 -12.44
N LEU A 55 1.56 -12.10 -12.00
CA LEU A 55 1.26 -13.45 -11.52
C LEU A 55 1.43 -14.50 -12.61
N HIS A 56 0.87 -14.30 -13.80
CA HIS A 56 1.10 -15.20 -14.93
C HIS A 56 2.59 -15.32 -15.28
N ALA A 57 3.29 -14.20 -15.37
CA ALA A 57 4.71 -14.19 -15.67
C ALA A 57 5.53 -14.94 -14.60
N ALA A 58 5.11 -14.92 -13.33
CA ALA A 58 5.82 -15.58 -12.25
C ALA A 58 5.41 -17.05 -12.05
N LEU A 59 4.14 -17.39 -12.24
CA LEU A 59 3.56 -18.68 -11.84
C LEU A 59 3.34 -19.65 -12.99
N ASP A 60 3.27 -19.17 -14.25
CA ASP A 60 3.08 -20.05 -15.42
C ASP A 60 4.40 -20.51 -16.04
N GLN A 61 5.54 -20.00 -15.57
CA GLN A 61 6.86 -20.40 -16.05
C GLN A 61 7.32 -21.72 -15.41
N ASP A 62 8.15 -22.48 -16.13
CA ASP A 62 8.84 -23.66 -15.60
C ASP A 62 10.35 -23.38 -15.49
N PRO A 63 10.94 -23.34 -14.27
CA PRO A 63 10.29 -23.34 -12.96
C PRO A 63 9.64 -21.97 -12.64
N PRO A 64 8.61 -21.92 -11.78
CA PRO A 64 7.96 -20.66 -11.40
C PRO A 64 8.94 -19.75 -10.66
N SER A 65 8.92 -18.45 -10.99
CA SER A 65 9.69 -17.41 -10.31
C SER A 65 9.00 -17.02 -9.01
N ALA A 66 8.99 -17.92 -8.03
CA ALA A 66 8.44 -17.68 -6.70
C ALA A 66 9.39 -18.25 -5.63
N LEU A 67 9.50 -17.55 -4.50
CA LEU A 67 10.40 -17.93 -3.42
C LEU A 67 9.61 -18.13 -2.13
N LEU A 68 9.60 -19.36 -1.61
CA LEU A 68 9.09 -19.64 -0.27
C LEU A 68 10.22 -19.50 0.75
N GLN A 69 10.17 -18.44 1.55
CA GLN A 69 11.12 -18.20 2.62
C GLN A 69 10.59 -18.76 3.93
N HIS A 70 11.46 -19.47 4.65
CA HIS A 70 11.21 -19.88 6.02
C HIS A 70 11.87 -18.86 6.95
N GLN A 71 11.08 -18.04 7.65
CA GLN A 71 11.66 -17.26 8.73
C GLN A 71 11.91 -18.17 9.93
N PRO A 72 13.09 -18.09 10.57
CA PRO A 72 13.34 -18.75 11.85
C PRO A 72 12.57 -18.00 12.95
N SER A 73 11.23 -18.10 12.94
CA SER A 73 10.38 -17.59 14.00
C SER A 73 9.87 -18.75 14.85
N PRO A 74 9.66 -18.55 16.16
CA PRO A 74 9.09 -19.59 17.05
C PRO A 74 7.70 -20.06 16.61
N GLN A 75 7.05 -19.36 15.68
CA GLN A 75 5.74 -19.68 15.12
C GLN A 75 5.82 -20.34 13.73
N GLY A 76 7.02 -20.51 13.16
CA GLY A 76 7.21 -21.18 11.87
C GLY A 76 6.54 -20.47 10.68
N ARG A 77 6.41 -19.12 10.74
CA ARG A 77 5.82 -18.32 9.66
C ARG A 77 6.60 -18.52 8.36
N ARG A 78 5.85 -18.71 7.27
CA ARG A 78 6.40 -18.83 5.91
C ARG A 78 6.01 -17.61 5.11
N THR A 79 6.91 -17.11 4.28
CA THR A 79 6.61 -15.98 3.39
C THR A 79 6.79 -16.43 1.96
N LEU A 80 5.72 -16.40 1.17
CA LEU A 80 5.77 -16.63 -0.27
C LEU A 80 5.99 -15.28 -0.97
N VAL A 81 7.05 -15.18 -1.76
CA VAL A 81 7.42 -13.97 -2.48
C VAL A 81 7.25 -14.17 -3.99
N ILE A 82 6.47 -13.30 -4.64
CA ILE A 82 6.13 -13.41 -6.06
C ILE A 82 6.24 -12.04 -6.76
N PRO A 83 6.97 -11.92 -7.87
CA PRO A 83 7.99 -12.86 -8.33
C PRO A 83 9.19 -12.93 -7.37
N GLN A 84 10.11 -13.89 -7.58
CA GLN A 84 11.35 -13.99 -6.81
C GLN A 84 12.14 -12.67 -6.91
N PRO A 85 12.67 -12.12 -5.80
CA PRO A 85 13.34 -10.81 -5.81
C PRO A 85 14.53 -10.69 -6.76
N ASP A 86 15.30 -11.76 -6.96
CA ASP A 86 16.44 -11.74 -7.90
C ASP A 86 15.99 -11.59 -9.37
N SER A 87 14.74 -11.95 -9.67
CA SER A 87 14.14 -11.74 -10.99
C SER A 87 13.58 -10.34 -11.17
N LEU A 88 13.42 -9.58 -10.07
CA LEU A 88 13.10 -8.17 -10.17
C LEU A 88 14.34 -7.47 -10.71
N LEU A 89 14.19 -6.79 -11.85
CA LEU A 89 15.16 -5.77 -12.22
C LEU A 89 15.29 -4.83 -11.03
N LYS A 90 16.45 -4.88 -10.37
CA LYS A 90 16.89 -3.78 -9.52
C LYS A 90 16.94 -2.64 -10.49
N HIS A 91 15.96 -1.74 -10.42
CA HIS A 91 16.14 -0.46 -11.05
C HIS A 91 17.47 0.06 -10.48
N ASP A 92 18.40 0.46 -11.34
CA ASP A 92 19.56 1.25 -10.93
C ASP A 92 19.01 2.59 -10.45
N LEU A 93 18.34 2.55 -9.30
CA LEU A 93 17.82 3.71 -8.62
C LEU A 93 19.07 4.35 -8.06
N PRO A 94 19.26 5.65 -8.35
CA PRO A 94 20.41 6.35 -7.80
C PRO A 94 20.39 6.09 -6.30
N LEU A 95 21.51 5.57 -5.77
CA LEU A 95 21.75 5.56 -4.34
C LEU A 95 21.41 6.98 -3.85
N ALA A 96 20.75 7.12 -2.70
CA ALA A 96 20.24 8.42 -2.22
C ALA A 96 21.30 9.56 -2.18
N SER A 97 22.59 9.24 -2.40
CA SER A 97 23.70 10.16 -2.60
C SER A 97 23.95 10.65 -4.05
N GLU A 98 23.32 10.09 -5.09
CA GLU A 98 23.52 10.43 -6.52
C GLU A 98 22.38 11.34 -7.05
N THR A 99 22.33 12.51 -6.42
CA THR A 99 21.83 13.86 -6.74
C THR A 99 20.75 14.21 -7.78
N ASP A 100 20.25 13.36 -8.68
CA ASP A 100 19.32 13.82 -9.73
C ASP A 100 17.92 13.17 -9.73
N ALA A 101 17.52 12.55 -8.63
CA ALA A 101 16.18 12.00 -8.46
C ALA A 101 15.52 12.40 -7.14
N GLU A 102 14.19 12.43 -7.18
CA GLU A 102 13.27 12.56 -6.06
C GLU A 102 12.45 11.28 -5.97
N VAL A 103 12.41 10.67 -4.79
CA VAL A 103 11.69 9.40 -4.52
C VAL A 103 10.54 9.66 -3.58
N THR A 104 9.32 9.37 -4.03
CA THR A 104 8.10 9.42 -3.23
C THR A 104 7.57 8.02 -3.02
N LEU A 105 7.38 7.63 -1.76
CA LEU A 105 6.71 6.40 -1.34
C LEU A 105 5.27 6.71 -0.96
N LYS A 106 4.32 5.89 -1.41
CA LYS A 106 2.91 5.93 -1.02
C LYS A 106 2.56 4.60 -0.36
N LEU A 107 2.27 4.60 0.94
CA LEU A 107 1.93 3.41 1.70
C LEU A 107 0.47 3.49 2.18
N HIS A 108 -0.35 2.53 1.77
CA HIS A 108 -1.74 2.42 2.19
C HIS A 108 -1.87 1.31 3.21
N LEU A 109 -2.32 1.62 4.42
CA LEU A 109 -2.62 0.67 5.48
C LEU A 109 -4.08 0.24 5.34
N VAL A 110 -4.31 -0.99 4.85
CA VAL A 110 -5.64 -1.45 4.42
C VAL A 110 -6.25 -2.52 5.33
N ALA A 111 -5.47 -3.25 6.13
CA ALA A 111 -6.03 -4.18 7.13
C ALA A 111 -6.42 -3.49 8.43
N ASP A 112 -7.39 -4.08 9.11
CA ASP A 112 -7.67 -3.80 10.52
C ASP A 112 -6.53 -4.36 11.38
N GLY A 113 -6.07 -3.57 12.34
CA GLY A 113 -4.95 -3.91 13.22
C GLY A 113 -4.84 -2.89 14.33
N THR A 114 -4.10 -3.24 15.37
CA THR A 114 -3.71 -2.32 16.45
C THR A 114 -2.79 -1.21 15.92
N THR A 115 -2.63 -0.15 16.71
CA THR A 115 -1.68 0.93 16.42
C THR A 115 -0.27 0.37 16.22
N GLU A 116 0.16 -0.53 17.11
CA GLU A 116 1.47 -1.18 17.09
C GLU A 116 1.68 -2.04 15.84
N GLU A 117 0.68 -2.85 15.47
CA GLU A 117 0.75 -3.68 14.26
C GLU A 117 0.86 -2.83 13.00
N ARG A 118 0.08 -1.75 12.91
CA ARG A 118 0.10 -0.85 11.75
C ARG A 118 1.41 -0.09 11.63
N VAL A 119 2.01 0.35 12.73
CA VAL A 119 3.35 0.95 12.73
C VAL A 119 4.40 -0.08 12.30
N ALA A 120 4.33 -1.31 12.82
CA ALA A 120 5.23 -2.39 12.42
C ALA A 120 5.12 -2.74 10.93
N TRP A 121 3.92 -2.62 10.34
CA TRP A 121 3.74 -2.78 8.89
C TRP A 121 4.43 -1.69 8.07
N VAL A 122 4.50 -0.46 8.58
CA VAL A 122 5.26 0.61 7.91
C VAL A 122 6.75 0.26 7.90
N GLU A 123 7.31 -0.12 9.05
CA GLU A 123 8.72 -0.56 9.14
C GLU A 123 9.00 -1.78 8.25
N GLU A 124 8.10 -2.76 8.25
CA GLU A 124 8.20 -3.96 7.42
C GLU A 124 8.22 -3.60 5.93
N ALA A 125 7.28 -2.78 5.46
CA ALA A 125 7.18 -2.37 4.05
C ALA A 125 8.44 -1.62 3.59
N LEU A 126 8.92 -0.72 4.43
CA LEU A 126 10.14 0.06 4.23
C LEU A 126 11.40 -0.82 4.16
N ARG A 127 11.53 -1.79 5.08
CA ARG A 127 12.64 -2.76 5.08
C ARG A 127 12.62 -3.65 3.84
N ILE A 128 11.43 -4.12 3.43
CA ILE A 128 11.23 -4.92 2.21
C ILE A 128 11.68 -4.13 0.98
N LEU A 129 11.31 -2.84 0.90
CA LEU A 129 11.71 -1.98 -0.21
C LEU A 129 13.23 -1.80 -0.26
N ALA A 130 13.88 -1.51 0.87
CA ALA A 130 15.33 -1.40 0.94
C ALA A 130 16.03 -2.70 0.52
N THR A 131 15.56 -3.84 1.03
CA THR A 131 16.16 -5.16 0.78
C THR A 131 16.04 -5.58 -0.68
N HIS A 132 14.86 -5.40 -1.28
CA HIS A 132 14.55 -5.97 -2.60
C HIS A 132 14.67 -4.99 -3.75
N LYS A 133 14.56 -3.67 -3.50
CA LYS A 133 14.69 -2.63 -4.53
C LYS A 133 15.93 -1.75 -4.37
N GLY A 134 16.71 -1.93 -3.29
CA GLY A 134 17.88 -1.10 -3.02
C GLY A 134 17.56 0.34 -2.63
N LEU A 135 16.28 0.66 -2.39
CA LEU A 135 15.83 1.98 -1.95
C LEU A 135 15.98 2.09 -0.43
N SER A 136 17.17 2.47 0.02
CA SER A 136 17.48 2.69 1.43
C SER A 136 17.00 4.05 1.97
N GLY A 137 16.31 4.85 1.16
CA GLY A 137 15.76 6.13 1.56
C GLY A 137 14.78 6.70 0.55
N ALA A 138 14.02 7.70 0.97
CA ALA A 138 13.04 8.42 0.16
C ALA A 138 12.99 9.90 0.56
N ASP A 139 12.74 10.76 -0.42
CA ASP A 139 12.46 12.18 -0.17
C ASP A 139 11.11 12.31 0.56
N HIS A 140 10.10 11.56 0.14
CA HIS A 140 8.74 11.64 0.69
C HIS A 140 8.20 10.27 1.06
N LEU A 141 7.63 10.13 2.26
CA LEU A 141 6.78 8.99 2.65
C LEU A 141 5.37 9.50 2.92
N LEU A 142 4.40 9.06 2.13
CA LEU A 142 3.00 9.40 2.27
C LEU A 142 2.22 8.20 2.79
N VAL A 143 1.49 8.36 3.90
CA VAL A 143 0.75 7.26 4.54
C VAL A 143 -0.76 7.48 4.44
N GLY A 144 -1.47 6.49 3.93
CA GLY A 144 -2.92 6.44 3.82
C GLY A 144 -3.53 5.35 4.70
N PHE A 145 -4.78 5.53 5.08
CA PHE A 145 -5.49 4.63 6.00
C PHE A 145 -6.84 4.23 5.44
N ARG A 146 -7.21 2.95 5.63
CA ARG A 146 -8.56 2.49 5.31
C ARG A 146 -9.61 3.32 6.05
N GLY A 147 -10.62 3.76 5.31
CA GLY A 147 -11.71 4.60 5.84
C GLY A 147 -11.37 6.09 5.92
N VAL A 148 -10.19 6.52 5.46
CA VAL A 148 -9.82 7.93 5.31
C VAL A 148 -9.67 8.22 3.82
N ASP A 149 -10.67 8.87 3.22
CA ASP A 149 -10.73 9.03 1.77
C ASP A 149 -11.33 10.39 1.37
N TYR A 150 -10.51 11.42 1.27
CA TYR A 150 -10.91 12.67 0.61
C TYR A 150 -11.05 12.44 -0.89
N LYS A 151 -12.31 12.39 -1.34
CA LYS A 151 -12.67 12.42 -2.77
C LYS A 151 -13.11 13.82 -3.16
N GLY A 152 -12.38 14.44 -4.09
CA GLY A 152 -12.77 15.73 -4.67
C GLY A 152 -14.15 15.67 -5.33
N LYS A 153 -14.84 16.80 -5.45
CA LYS A 153 -16.10 16.86 -6.22
C LYS A 153 -15.78 16.96 -7.71
N LYS A 154 -16.46 16.15 -8.52
CA LYS A 154 -16.42 16.29 -9.98
C LYS A 154 -17.03 17.63 -10.39
N THR A 155 -16.31 18.39 -11.20
CA THR A 155 -16.78 19.68 -11.76
C THR A 155 -17.04 19.55 -13.26
N ALA A 156 -17.87 20.42 -13.83
CA ALA A 156 -18.11 20.45 -15.28
C ALA A 156 -16.81 20.63 -16.09
N ALA A 157 -15.77 21.26 -15.50
CA ALA A 157 -14.45 21.38 -16.10
C ALA A 157 -13.74 20.02 -16.21
N SER A 158 -13.80 19.18 -15.17
CA SER A 158 -13.17 17.84 -15.18
C SER A 158 -13.73 16.92 -16.28
N GLU A 159 -14.98 17.10 -16.68
CA GLU A 159 -15.59 16.38 -17.82
C GLU A 159 -15.10 16.89 -19.18
N PHE A 160 -14.76 18.18 -19.27
CA PHE A 160 -14.33 18.82 -20.52
C PHE A 160 -12.84 18.56 -20.84
N PHE A 161 -12.01 18.40 -19.81
CA PHE A 161 -10.56 18.18 -19.96
C PHE A 161 -10.14 16.70 -20.00
N GLY A 162 -11.08 15.77 -19.86
CA GLY A 162 -10.79 14.33 -19.95
C GLY A 162 -9.96 13.77 -18.80
N CYS A 163 -9.98 14.42 -17.63
CA CYS A 163 -9.40 13.86 -16.42
C CYS A 163 -10.22 12.62 -16.00
N GLY A 164 -9.55 11.50 -15.72
CA GLY A 164 -10.18 10.20 -15.44
C GLY A 164 -11.35 10.29 -14.47
N ALA A 165 -12.49 9.73 -14.86
CA ALA A 165 -13.78 9.92 -14.18
C ALA A 165 -14.29 8.66 -13.47
N GLU A 166 -13.47 7.62 -13.33
CA GLU A 166 -13.88 6.36 -12.73
C GLU A 166 -13.81 6.46 -11.18
N GLY A 167 -14.90 6.13 -10.48
CA GLY A 167 -14.93 6.05 -9.01
C GLY A 167 -15.52 7.24 -8.24
N LEU A 168 -16.00 8.30 -8.93
CA LEU A 168 -16.59 9.51 -8.33
C LEU A 168 -18.14 9.52 -8.29
N GLU A 169 -18.76 8.34 -8.38
CA GLU A 169 -20.20 8.17 -8.65
C GLU A 169 -21.13 8.72 -7.55
N SER A 170 -20.64 9.02 -6.35
CA SER A 170 -21.50 9.37 -5.22
C SER A 170 -21.88 10.85 -5.11
N GLY A 171 -21.25 11.79 -5.83
CA GLY A 171 -21.55 13.24 -5.74
C GLY A 171 -21.32 13.88 -4.35
N MET A 172 -21.09 13.07 -3.33
CA MET A 172 -20.69 13.42 -1.98
C MET A 172 -19.21 13.08 -1.87
N GLY A 173 -18.36 14.10 -1.97
CA GLY A 173 -16.99 13.97 -1.48
C GLY A 173 -17.07 13.47 -0.04
N SER A 174 -16.49 12.30 0.22
CA SER A 174 -16.53 11.68 1.53
C SER A 174 -15.53 12.40 2.45
N GLU A 175 -15.95 13.47 3.09
CA GLU A 175 -15.10 14.14 4.10
C GLU A 175 -15.22 13.50 5.50
N HIS A 176 -16.07 12.47 5.64
CA HIS A 176 -16.36 11.87 6.93
C HIS A 176 -15.40 10.72 7.25
N VAL A 177 -14.74 10.82 8.40
CA VAL A 177 -13.92 9.78 9.01
C VAL A 177 -14.63 9.35 10.29
N ALA A 178 -14.74 8.04 10.50
CA ALA A 178 -15.34 7.51 11.73
C ALA A 178 -14.50 7.93 12.95
N PRO A 179 -15.09 8.31 14.10
CA PRO A 179 -14.35 8.80 15.26
C PRO A 179 -13.26 7.84 15.77
N GLU A 180 -13.54 6.54 15.76
CA GLU A 180 -12.59 5.48 16.12
C GLU A 180 -11.41 5.41 15.15
N THR A 181 -11.66 5.59 13.86
CA THR A 181 -10.61 5.66 12.83
C THR A 181 -9.78 6.93 13.00
N GLU A 182 -10.41 8.08 13.24
CA GLU A 182 -9.70 9.34 13.49
C GLU A 182 -8.73 9.22 14.68
N LEU A 183 -9.19 8.68 15.82
CA LEU A 183 -8.34 8.51 17.00
C LEU A 183 -7.15 7.58 16.73
N GLN A 184 -7.40 6.45 16.08
CA GLN A 184 -6.32 5.51 15.75
C GLN A 184 -5.32 6.10 14.76
N VAL A 185 -5.79 6.86 13.76
CA VAL A 185 -4.93 7.53 12.78
C VAL A 185 -4.02 8.55 13.46
N LEU A 186 -4.56 9.35 14.38
CA LEU A 186 -3.77 10.33 15.14
C LEU A 186 -2.69 9.66 16.00
N GLU A 187 -3.01 8.54 16.66
CA GLU A 187 -2.05 7.78 17.46
C GLU A 187 -0.94 7.17 16.59
N ILE A 188 -1.29 6.54 15.47
CA ILE A 188 -0.31 5.99 14.53
C ILE A 188 0.58 7.12 14.00
N TRP A 189 -0.01 8.26 13.66
CA TRP A 189 0.73 9.40 13.13
C TRP A 189 1.79 9.93 14.09
N GLU A 190 1.46 10.08 15.37
CA GLU A 190 2.42 10.49 16.41
C GLU A 190 3.60 9.51 16.53
N ARG A 191 3.32 8.20 16.42
CA ARG A 191 4.36 7.16 16.42
C ARG A 191 5.25 7.23 15.19
N LEU A 192 4.67 7.44 14.01
CA LEU A 192 5.42 7.55 12.76
C LEU A 192 6.31 8.80 12.74
N GLN A 193 5.84 9.92 13.27
CA GLN A 193 6.65 11.13 13.45
C GLN A 193 7.87 10.85 14.31
N SER A 194 7.68 10.19 15.45
CA SER A 194 8.79 9.83 16.34
C SER A 194 9.80 8.92 15.62
N LEU A 195 9.30 7.94 14.87
CA LEU A 195 10.11 6.99 14.12
C LEU A 195 10.96 7.64 13.02
N VAL A 196 10.41 8.63 12.31
CA VAL A 196 11.11 9.35 11.23
C VAL A 196 12.06 10.42 11.78
N ASN A 197 11.68 11.10 12.87
CA ASN A 197 12.46 12.19 13.47
C ASN A 197 13.60 11.71 14.37
N ASP A 198 13.55 10.47 14.85
CA ASP A 198 14.66 9.82 15.56
C ASP A 198 15.86 9.69 14.61
N LYS A 199 16.70 10.73 14.59
CA LYS A 199 17.95 10.72 13.86
C LYS A 199 18.81 9.58 14.41
N PRO A 200 19.28 8.64 13.57
CA PRO A 200 20.31 7.72 14.01
C PRO A 200 21.53 8.57 14.41
N GLU A 201 22.05 8.36 15.62
CA GLU A 201 23.28 9.01 16.06
C GLU A 201 24.36 8.78 15.00
N ALA A 202 24.80 9.88 14.38
CA ALA A 202 25.70 9.86 13.24
C ALA A 202 27.11 9.44 13.66
N ASN A 203 27.37 8.15 13.75
CA ASN A 203 28.74 7.63 13.78
C ASN A 203 29.30 7.55 12.37
N GLY A 204 29.64 8.72 11.79
CA GLY A 204 30.75 8.99 10.85
C GLY A 204 30.99 8.15 9.58
N ASN A 205 30.39 6.99 9.39
CA ASN A 205 30.56 6.12 8.23
C ASN A 205 29.18 5.56 7.89
N GLY A 206 28.72 5.76 6.65
CA GLY A 206 27.37 5.45 6.16
C GLY A 206 26.99 3.96 6.11
N ALA A 207 27.20 3.22 7.19
CA ALA A 207 26.66 1.89 7.45
C ALA A 207 26.46 1.75 8.96
N THR A 208 25.21 1.86 9.43
CA THR A 208 24.85 1.64 10.82
C THR A 208 24.75 0.13 11.09
N THR A 209 25.75 -0.41 11.78
CA THR A 209 25.64 -1.72 12.46
C THR A 209 25.06 -1.49 13.85
N SER A 210 23.83 -1.91 14.09
CA SER A 210 23.34 -2.12 15.45
C SER A 210 24.12 -3.29 16.06
N ASN A 211 24.71 -3.07 17.24
CA ASN A 211 25.47 -4.08 17.95
C ASN A 211 24.57 -5.30 18.30
N GLY A 212 24.96 -6.49 17.85
CA GLY A 212 24.65 -7.74 18.52
C GLY A 212 23.34 -8.46 18.17
N ASP A 213 23.06 -8.67 16.89
CA ASP A 213 22.63 -9.96 16.29
C ASP A 213 22.49 -9.70 14.78
N GLY A 214 22.69 -10.71 13.93
CA GLY A 214 22.95 -10.63 12.48
C GLY A 214 22.00 -9.88 11.52
N ASP A 215 21.12 -8.99 11.98
CA ASP A 215 20.20 -8.21 11.16
C ASP A 215 20.35 -6.71 11.51
N ALA A 216 21.29 -6.02 10.86
CA ALA A 216 21.38 -4.57 10.97
C ALA A 216 20.02 -4.00 10.54
N GLN A 217 19.28 -3.39 11.46
CA GLN A 217 17.95 -2.86 11.17
C GLN A 217 18.11 -1.67 10.22
N ILE A 218 18.09 -1.94 8.91
CA ILE A 218 18.13 -0.93 7.86
C ILE A 218 16.84 -0.13 7.98
N ARG A 219 16.90 0.99 8.71
CA ARG A 219 15.83 1.98 8.74
C ARG A 219 16.03 2.90 7.55
N PRO A 220 15.13 2.91 6.56
CA PRO A 220 15.29 3.80 5.45
C PRO A 220 15.15 5.24 5.89
N HIS A 221 16.01 6.10 5.35
CA HIS A 221 16.00 7.52 5.64
C HIS A 221 14.83 8.18 4.90
N VAL A 222 13.89 8.78 5.62
CA VAL A 222 12.78 9.55 5.07
C VAL A 222 13.03 11.03 5.38
N LYS A 223 13.04 11.88 4.35
CA LYS A 223 13.23 13.32 4.53
C LYS A 223 11.95 14.02 4.98
N ASP A 224 10.83 13.71 4.33
CA ASP A 224 9.54 14.36 4.58
C ASP A 224 8.43 13.31 4.78
N LEU A 225 7.64 13.45 5.85
CA LEU A 225 6.49 12.59 6.15
C LEU A 225 5.18 13.32 5.83
N GLY A 226 4.34 12.70 5.01
CA GLY A 226 3.06 13.24 4.60
C GLY A 226 1.91 12.22 4.69
N THR A 227 0.71 12.68 4.37
CA THR A 227 -0.53 11.91 4.45
C THR A 227 -1.13 11.68 3.07
N LEU A 228 -1.93 10.61 2.95
CA LEU A 228 -2.80 10.38 1.81
C LEU A 228 -4.25 10.60 2.23
N TYR A 229 -4.95 11.42 1.47
CA TYR A 229 -6.40 11.61 1.45
C TYR A 229 -7.02 12.12 2.75
N PHE A 230 -6.25 12.81 3.59
CA PHE A 230 -6.82 13.38 4.81
C PHE A 230 -7.88 14.43 4.44
N PRO A 231 -9.11 14.35 4.95
CA PRO A 231 -10.06 15.45 4.84
C PRO A 231 -9.63 16.60 5.76
N LEU A 232 -10.17 17.79 5.51
CA LEU A 232 -9.76 19.03 6.19
C LEU A 232 -9.84 18.91 7.72
N ALA A 233 -10.90 18.29 8.25
CA ALA A 233 -11.08 18.13 9.68
C ALA A 233 -9.96 17.29 10.32
N LEU A 234 -9.62 16.16 9.70
CA LEU A 234 -8.54 15.29 10.18
C LEU A 234 -7.17 15.96 10.03
N LEU A 235 -6.93 16.69 8.94
CA LEU A 235 -5.70 17.45 8.75
C LEU A 235 -5.53 18.52 9.84
N LYS A 236 -6.59 19.28 10.15
CA LYS A 236 -6.60 20.26 11.25
C LYS A 236 -6.20 19.62 12.58
N ARG A 237 -6.82 18.49 12.92
CA ARG A 237 -6.50 17.73 14.15
C ARG A 237 -5.05 17.27 14.22
N THR A 238 -4.51 16.83 13.09
CA THR A 238 -3.13 16.37 12.98
C THR A 238 -2.13 17.51 13.14
N VAL A 239 -2.45 18.70 12.63
CA VAL A 239 -1.65 19.91 12.86
C VAL A 239 -1.76 20.36 14.32
N ASP A 240 -2.97 20.36 14.89
CA ASP A 240 -3.25 20.79 16.26
C ASP A 240 -2.58 19.88 17.31
N SER A 241 -2.29 18.62 16.98
CA SER A 241 -1.53 17.71 17.86
C SER A 241 -0.03 18.04 17.92
N GLY A 242 0.44 19.04 17.18
CA GLY A 242 1.85 19.45 17.13
C GLY A 242 2.71 18.64 16.16
N ALA A 243 2.07 17.82 15.33
CA ALA A 243 2.70 16.89 14.41
C ALA A 243 2.24 17.16 12.97
N PRO A 244 2.49 18.35 12.39
CA PRO A 244 1.99 18.67 11.06
C PRO A 244 2.66 17.78 9.99
N PRO A 245 1.89 17.19 9.06
CA PRO A 245 2.47 16.59 7.85
C PRO A 245 3.08 17.66 6.96
N SER A 246 4.15 17.33 6.26
CA SER A 246 4.71 18.23 5.24
C SER A 246 3.83 18.30 3.99
N ILE A 247 3.21 17.17 3.63
CA ILE A 247 2.42 16.98 2.42
C ILE A 247 1.11 16.28 2.77
N ASN A 248 0.01 16.66 2.13
CA ASN A 248 -1.19 15.85 2.05
C ASN A 248 -1.58 15.65 0.58
N ALA A 249 -1.49 14.42 0.08
CA ALA A 249 -1.91 14.10 -1.28
C ALA A 249 -3.39 13.71 -1.31
N LEU A 250 -4.17 14.40 -2.13
CA LEU A 250 -5.62 14.29 -2.21
C LEU A 250 -6.05 13.47 -3.43
N ASP A 251 -7.10 12.65 -3.30
CA ASP A 251 -7.70 11.95 -4.42
C ASP A 251 -8.68 12.88 -5.15
N THR A 252 -8.10 13.81 -5.91
CA THR A 252 -8.87 14.76 -6.73
C THR A 252 -8.40 14.75 -8.17
N PRO A 253 -9.33 14.64 -9.15
CA PRO A 253 -9.01 14.79 -10.56
C PRO A 253 -8.76 16.26 -10.95
N ASP A 254 -9.10 17.20 -10.06
CA ASP A 254 -9.01 18.63 -10.32
C ASP A 254 -8.54 19.39 -9.08
N CYS A 255 -7.31 19.90 -9.13
CA CYS A 255 -6.72 20.71 -8.06
C CYS A 255 -7.25 22.15 -8.02
N HIS A 256 -7.86 22.64 -9.10
CA HIS A 256 -8.35 24.03 -9.18
C HIS A 256 -9.64 24.24 -8.40
N HIS A 257 -10.30 23.16 -7.97
CA HIS A 257 -11.59 23.18 -7.30
C HIS A 257 -11.54 22.67 -5.86
N LEU A 258 -10.35 22.64 -5.25
CA LEU A 258 -10.23 22.42 -3.81
C LEU A 258 -10.95 23.54 -3.04
N PRO A 259 -11.70 23.23 -1.97
CA PRO A 259 -12.35 24.25 -1.15
C PRO A 259 -11.34 25.30 -0.66
N LYS A 260 -11.69 26.58 -0.78
CA LYS A 260 -10.83 27.69 -0.36
C LYS A 260 -10.39 27.57 1.10
N GLU A 261 -11.29 27.13 1.98
CA GLU A 261 -10.96 26.88 3.39
C GLU A 261 -9.85 25.84 3.54
N TYR A 262 -9.85 24.80 2.71
CA TYR A 262 -8.82 23.76 2.72
C TYR A 262 -7.47 24.36 2.32
N THR A 263 -7.41 25.04 1.18
CA THR A 263 -6.16 25.59 0.65
C THR A 263 -5.59 26.70 1.53
N GLU A 264 -6.44 27.55 2.12
CA GLU A 264 -6.02 28.57 3.09
C GLU A 264 -5.46 27.95 4.36
N PHE A 265 -6.13 26.94 4.92
CA PHE A 265 -5.63 26.24 6.10
C PHE A 265 -4.29 25.57 5.84
N ALA A 266 -4.18 24.77 4.78
CA ALA A 266 -2.94 24.06 4.43
C ALA A 266 -1.78 25.04 4.23
N LYS A 267 -2.01 26.16 3.51
CA LYS A 267 -1.02 27.22 3.35
C LYS A 267 -0.59 27.84 4.68
N SER A 268 -1.54 28.12 5.58
CA SER A 268 -1.23 28.70 6.90
C SER A 268 -0.47 27.75 7.82
N ALA A 269 -0.71 26.44 7.67
CA ALA A 269 -0.06 25.38 8.44
C ALA A 269 1.26 24.90 7.81
N GLY A 270 1.65 25.41 6.63
CA GLY A 270 2.86 24.98 5.92
C GLY A 270 2.75 23.57 5.31
N VAL A 271 1.54 23.10 5.02
CA VAL A 271 1.27 21.79 4.42
C VAL A 271 1.10 21.93 2.91
N GLU A 272 1.88 21.18 2.14
CA GLU A 272 1.71 21.10 0.69
C GLU A 272 0.53 20.21 0.31
N LEU A 273 -0.26 20.62 -0.70
CA LEU A 273 -1.37 19.82 -1.23
C LEU A 273 -1.01 19.27 -2.59
N TRP A 274 -0.99 17.94 -2.71
CA TRP A 274 -0.70 17.25 -3.98
C TRP A 274 -1.99 16.66 -4.54
N ALA A 275 -2.21 16.76 -5.85
CA ALA A 275 -3.41 16.20 -6.50
C ALA A 275 -3.09 14.85 -7.16
N GLY A 276 -3.78 13.80 -6.72
CA GLY A 276 -3.58 12.41 -7.15
C GLY A 276 -4.21 12.02 -8.48
N GLY A 277 -4.75 12.96 -9.26
CA GLY A 277 -5.33 12.68 -10.59
C GLY A 277 -6.71 12.01 -10.57
N GLY A 278 -7.20 11.58 -9.40
CA GLY A 278 -8.52 10.98 -9.20
C GLY A 278 -8.54 9.46 -9.43
N GLY A 279 -9.25 8.75 -8.57
CA GLY A 279 -9.55 7.32 -8.73
C GLY A 279 -8.54 6.37 -8.06
N GLU A 280 -7.60 6.88 -7.26
CA GLU A 280 -6.71 6.04 -6.44
C GLU A 280 -7.48 5.49 -5.23
N GLY A 281 -8.22 6.34 -4.49
CA GLY A 281 -8.97 5.97 -3.30
C GLY A 281 -8.15 5.38 -2.15
N ALA A 282 -8.78 5.23 -0.97
CA ALA A 282 -8.11 4.71 0.23
C ALA A 282 -7.96 3.17 0.25
N GLU A 283 -8.78 2.46 -0.51
CA GLU A 283 -8.81 0.99 -0.56
C GLU A 283 -8.14 0.49 -1.84
N LEU A 284 -6.81 0.64 -1.92
CA LEU A 284 -6.03 0.04 -2.99
C LEU A 284 -6.07 -1.49 -2.86
N LEU A 285 -6.52 -2.15 -3.92
CA LEU A 285 -6.59 -3.61 -4.06
C LEU A 285 -7.46 -4.32 -2.98
N PRO A 286 -8.80 -4.18 -3.05
CA PRO A 286 -9.76 -4.90 -2.20
C PRO A 286 -9.46 -6.41 -2.07
N ALA A 287 -9.58 -6.93 -0.85
CA ALA A 287 -9.23 -8.32 -0.55
C ALA A 287 -10.06 -9.35 -1.33
N ALA A 288 -11.33 -9.04 -1.65
CA ALA A 288 -12.19 -9.91 -2.46
C ALA A 288 -11.72 -10.01 -3.92
N GLU A 289 -11.20 -8.92 -4.48
CA GLU A 289 -10.63 -8.89 -5.82
C GLU A 289 -9.34 -9.69 -5.88
N LEU A 290 -8.44 -9.47 -4.92
CA LEU A 290 -7.21 -10.25 -4.82
C LEU A 290 -7.49 -11.73 -4.59
N HIS A 291 -8.50 -12.07 -3.78
CA HIS A 291 -8.93 -13.44 -3.58
C HIS A 291 -9.30 -14.12 -4.91
N ASN A 292 -10.19 -13.50 -5.67
CA ASN A 292 -10.65 -14.06 -6.95
C ASN A 292 -9.52 -14.16 -7.97
N LEU A 293 -8.58 -13.21 -7.96
CA LEU A 293 -7.36 -13.29 -8.77
C LEU A 293 -6.49 -14.49 -8.36
N LEU A 294 -6.21 -14.67 -7.07
CA LEU A 294 -5.37 -15.76 -6.59
C LEU A 294 -6.04 -17.13 -6.70
N GLN A 295 -7.38 -17.19 -6.76
CA GLN A 295 -8.13 -18.41 -7.03
C GLN A 295 -7.73 -19.04 -8.37
N GLU A 296 -7.48 -18.23 -9.40
CA GLU A 296 -6.98 -18.69 -10.71
C GLU A 296 -5.64 -19.43 -10.58
N PHE A 297 -4.78 -18.95 -9.68
CA PHE A 297 -3.47 -19.52 -9.39
C PHE A 297 -3.46 -20.51 -8.22
N SER A 298 -4.63 -20.97 -7.76
CA SER A 298 -4.73 -21.84 -6.57
C SER A 298 -3.92 -23.14 -6.68
N SER A 299 -3.86 -23.74 -7.87
CA SER A 299 -3.07 -24.96 -8.13
C SER A 299 -1.55 -24.74 -8.03
N PRO A 300 -0.94 -23.81 -8.78
CA PRO A 300 0.49 -23.53 -8.63
C PRO A 300 0.84 -23.03 -7.23
N LEU A 301 -0.01 -22.20 -6.60
CA LEU A 301 0.20 -21.75 -5.22
C LEU A 301 0.18 -22.91 -4.22
N SER A 302 -0.76 -23.86 -4.34
CA SER A 302 -0.82 -25.02 -3.45
C SER A 302 0.43 -25.91 -3.57
N THR A 303 0.94 -26.04 -4.80
CA THR A 303 2.20 -26.76 -5.10
C THR A 303 3.39 -26.08 -4.42
N LEU A 304 3.51 -24.76 -4.57
CA LEU A 304 4.59 -23.96 -3.97
C LEU A 304 4.57 -23.98 -2.43
N LEU A 305 3.38 -23.99 -1.83
CA LEU A 305 3.22 -24.00 -0.38
C LEU A 305 3.51 -25.37 0.26
N GLY A 306 3.71 -26.40 -0.56
CA GLY A 306 3.89 -27.78 -0.09
C GLY A 306 2.64 -28.32 0.61
N SER A 307 1.47 -27.75 0.29
CA SER A 307 0.19 -28.25 0.76
C SER A 307 -0.05 -29.59 0.07
N GLY A 308 0.23 -30.69 0.77
CA GLY A 308 -0.24 -32.01 0.34
C GLY A 308 -1.77 -32.02 0.19
N PRO A 309 -2.37 -33.10 -0.33
CA PRO A 309 -3.83 -33.22 -0.43
C PRO A 309 -4.45 -33.19 0.98
N SER A 310 -4.71 -32.00 1.51
CA SER A 310 -5.44 -31.80 2.75
C SER A 310 -6.91 -32.08 2.49
N SER A 311 -7.59 -32.70 3.46
CA SER A 311 -9.04 -32.92 3.42
C SER A 311 -9.84 -31.61 3.49
N GLU A 312 -9.22 -30.53 3.95
CA GLU A 312 -9.81 -29.19 4.01
C GLU A 312 -9.63 -28.47 2.66
N PRO A 313 -10.71 -27.95 2.06
CA PRO A 313 -10.62 -27.17 0.83
C PRO A 313 -9.85 -25.88 1.11
N SER A 314 -8.91 -25.54 0.22
CA SER A 314 -8.13 -24.30 0.31
C SER A 314 -9.05 -23.09 0.54
N PRO A 315 -8.64 -22.08 1.34
CA PRO A 315 -9.37 -20.81 1.45
C PRO A 315 -9.59 -20.14 0.09
N LEU A 316 -8.78 -20.46 -0.92
CA LEU A 316 -8.90 -20.00 -2.31
C LEU A 316 -9.65 -21.00 -3.22
N SER A 317 -10.44 -21.91 -2.67
CA SER A 317 -11.11 -22.96 -3.47
C SER A 317 -12.38 -22.50 -4.17
N LYS A 318 -12.95 -21.35 -3.79
CA LYS A 318 -14.22 -20.84 -4.31
C LYS A 318 -14.09 -19.38 -4.67
N LEU A 319 -14.60 -18.99 -5.82
CA LEU A 319 -14.75 -17.58 -6.16
C LEU A 319 -15.77 -16.91 -5.24
N ILE A 320 -15.48 -15.67 -4.90
CA ILE A 320 -16.45 -14.74 -4.33
C ILE A 320 -17.34 -14.25 -5.49
N PRO A 321 -18.64 -14.55 -5.47
CA PRO A 321 -19.55 -14.13 -6.54
C PRO A 321 -19.73 -12.61 -6.58
N LEU A 322 -20.07 -12.09 -7.75
CA LEU A 322 -20.57 -10.73 -7.90
C LEU A 322 -21.99 -10.65 -7.33
N ARG A 323 -22.34 -9.51 -6.75
CA ARG A 323 -23.71 -9.18 -6.38
C ARG A 323 -24.59 -9.12 -7.62
N GLU A 324 -25.90 -9.19 -7.41
CA GLU A 324 -26.91 -9.11 -8.48
C GLU A 324 -26.78 -7.83 -9.34
N ASP A 325 -26.31 -6.73 -8.74
CA ASP A 325 -26.07 -5.46 -9.44
C ASP A 325 -24.83 -5.46 -10.34
N MET A 326 -23.98 -6.48 -10.25
CA MET A 326 -22.71 -6.62 -10.97
C MET A 326 -21.69 -5.50 -10.71
N LEU A 327 -21.90 -4.68 -9.66
CA LEU A 327 -21.02 -3.55 -9.33
C LEU A 327 -19.97 -3.92 -8.28
N LYS A 328 -20.30 -4.85 -7.38
CA LYS A 328 -19.41 -5.27 -6.28
C LYS A 328 -19.49 -6.76 -6.04
N TYR A 329 -18.47 -7.28 -5.36
CA TYR A 329 -18.48 -8.65 -4.84
C TYR A 329 -19.43 -8.80 -3.66
N GLU A 330 -19.93 -10.02 -3.46
CA GLU A 330 -20.66 -10.38 -2.25
C GLU A 330 -19.78 -10.21 -1.01
N THR A 331 -20.41 -9.89 0.11
CA THR A 331 -19.72 -9.65 1.38
C THR A 331 -19.49 -10.99 2.09
N VAL A 332 -18.55 -11.77 1.56
CA VAL A 332 -18.07 -13.03 2.14
C VAL A 332 -16.61 -12.88 2.57
N PRO A 333 -16.18 -13.55 3.66
CA PRO A 333 -14.80 -13.49 4.12
C PRO A 333 -13.82 -13.99 3.05
N PRO A 334 -12.86 -13.16 2.61
CA PRO A 334 -11.87 -13.58 1.64
C PRO A 334 -10.85 -14.52 2.31
N GLY A 335 -10.39 -15.52 1.56
CA GLY A 335 -9.26 -16.38 1.92
C GLY A 335 -7.89 -15.68 1.99
N VAL A 336 -7.83 -14.36 1.73
CA VAL A 336 -6.64 -13.52 1.83
C VAL A 336 -6.99 -12.18 2.48
N ALA A 337 -6.03 -11.61 3.20
CA ALA A 337 -6.13 -10.27 3.75
C ALA A 337 -4.94 -9.44 3.29
N VAL A 338 -5.20 -8.28 2.69
CA VAL A 338 -4.14 -7.33 2.33
C VAL A 338 -3.86 -6.51 3.59
N ARG A 339 -2.59 -6.46 4.04
CA ARG A 339 -2.20 -5.64 5.20
C ARG A 339 -1.94 -4.21 4.78
N TRP A 340 -1.13 -4.06 3.75
CA TRP A 340 -0.68 -2.79 3.22
C TRP A 340 -0.35 -2.90 1.74
N VAL A 341 -0.35 -1.76 1.05
CA VAL A 341 0.09 -1.62 -0.35
C VAL A 341 1.11 -0.49 -0.41
N LEU A 342 2.30 -0.77 -0.94
CA LEU A 342 3.37 0.22 -1.10
C LEU A 342 3.62 0.48 -2.59
N GLY A 343 3.45 1.73 -3.00
CA GLY A 343 3.90 2.25 -4.29
C GLY A 343 5.09 3.19 -4.13
N TYR A 344 5.90 3.33 -5.19
CA TYR A 344 6.94 4.36 -5.24
C TYR A 344 6.99 5.02 -6.62
N THR A 345 7.33 6.31 -6.62
CA THR A 345 7.53 7.12 -7.82
C THR A 345 8.93 7.72 -7.75
N VAL A 346 9.62 7.72 -8.88
CA VAL A 346 10.96 8.32 -9.02
C VAL A 346 10.90 9.38 -10.10
N VAL A 347 11.14 10.63 -9.73
CA VAL A 347 11.14 11.79 -10.63
C VAL A 347 12.55 12.31 -10.77
N SER A 348 13.03 12.52 -11.99
CA SER A 348 14.35 13.10 -12.20
C SER A 348 14.33 14.62 -11.97
N LYS A 349 15.16 15.11 -11.05
CA LYS A 349 15.39 16.53 -10.74
C LYS A 349 15.99 17.29 -11.95
N ALA A 350 16.73 16.60 -12.83
CA ALA A 350 17.34 17.19 -14.02
C ALA A 350 16.31 17.67 -15.07
N ARG A 351 15.05 17.24 -14.99
CA ARG A 351 13.97 17.70 -15.88
C ARG A 351 13.24 18.89 -15.26
N HIS A 352 13.85 20.07 -15.28
CA HIS A 352 13.17 21.36 -15.04
C HIS A 352 12.11 21.68 -16.12
N LEU A 353 11.03 20.90 -16.17
CA LEU A 353 9.76 21.24 -16.83
C LEU A 353 8.80 21.56 -15.67
N VAL A 354 8.51 22.78 -15.25
CA VAL A 354 8.27 24.03 -15.99
C VAL A 354 8.76 25.17 -15.09
N GLN A 355 9.75 25.93 -15.53
CA GLN A 355 9.92 27.29 -15.02
C GLN A 355 8.67 28.05 -15.48
N ASP A 356 7.84 28.42 -14.52
CA ASP A 356 6.62 29.22 -14.72
C ASP A 356 6.94 30.39 -15.67
N LYS A 357 6.47 30.30 -16.93
CA LYS A 357 6.48 31.45 -17.82
C LYS A 357 5.34 32.33 -17.33
N GLY A 358 5.68 33.14 -16.33
CA GLY A 358 4.79 34.14 -15.77
C GLY A 358 4.02 34.87 -16.87
N SER A 359 2.74 35.10 -16.60
CA SER A 359 1.90 36.06 -17.28
C SER A 359 2.70 37.31 -17.67
N PRO A 360 2.52 37.86 -18.89
CA PRO A 360 3.24 39.06 -19.29
C PRO A 360 2.88 40.21 -18.35
N SER A 361 3.81 40.59 -17.48
CA SER A 361 3.79 41.90 -16.85
C SER A 361 3.89 42.94 -17.97
N GLU A 362 2.89 43.81 -18.07
CA GLU A 362 2.94 44.97 -18.97
C GLU A 362 4.23 45.78 -18.76
N PRO A 363 4.84 46.31 -19.84
CA PRO A 363 5.96 47.21 -19.69
C PRO A 363 5.48 48.49 -19.01
N VAL A 364 6.03 48.77 -17.83
CA VAL A 364 5.97 50.10 -17.22
C VAL A 364 6.71 51.06 -18.14
N ALA A 365 5.98 52.01 -18.69
CA ALA A 365 6.55 53.12 -19.45
C ALA A 365 7.45 53.97 -18.55
N GLY A 366 8.67 54.22 -19.00
CA GLY A 366 9.63 55.19 -18.46
C GLY A 366 10.38 55.84 -19.61
#